data_AF-A0A3C2E8I0-F1
#
_entry.id   AF-A0A3C2E8I0-F1
#
_cell.length_a   1.000
_cell.length_b   1.000
_cell.length_c   1.000
_cell.angle_alpha   90.00
_cell.angle_beta   90.00
_cell.angle_gamma   90.00
#
_symmetry.space_group_name_H-M   'P 1'
#
loop_
_entity.id
_entity.type
_entity.pdbx_description
1 polymer ?
#
loop_
_entity_poly.entity_id
_entity_poly.type
_entity_poly.pdbx_seq_one_letter_code
_entity_poly.pdbx_strand_id
1 'polypeptide(L)'
;MIGKIAGFELKYQLTSPAFIAIFAIFFLLAFGNSASDFVQIGSSSTVNVNSPNAITLIILIMTVFGMIIPTVFLVSGVIRDFGLNTAGMFFTTQVKEHDYLIGRFLGGYLVTLLAFASIPLGTAIGAAMPWVDPENLGPFVFQYYAYPFFVFGALNMLVIGLIMFTVGNLTRSNIATYTTFAGLFVLYLVGNTLLSQPEWRDIVAIGDPFGISAYGDVTRYWTPA
;
A
#
# COMPACT_ATOMS: atom_id res chain seq x y z
N MET A 1 -2.92 -10.01 -25.57
CA MET A 1 -2.39 -11.09 -24.71
C MET A 1 -2.25 -10.65 -23.26
N ILE A 2 -1.77 -9.42 -23.00
CA ILE A 2 -1.65 -8.78 -21.67
C ILE A 2 -2.85 -9.06 -20.74
N GLY A 3 -4.08 -8.73 -21.18
CA GLY A 3 -5.28 -8.89 -20.35
C GLY A 3 -5.57 -10.32 -19.91
N LYS A 4 -5.20 -11.33 -20.70
CA LYS A 4 -5.37 -12.75 -20.31
C LYS A 4 -4.37 -13.15 -19.22
N ILE A 5 -3.14 -12.67 -19.31
CA ILE A 5 -2.09 -12.89 -18.30
C ILE A 5 -2.47 -12.18 -17.00
N ALA A 6 -2.86 -10.91 -17.09
CA ALA A 6 -3.29 -10.12 -15.94
C ALA A 6 -4.53 -10.73 -15.26
N GLY A 7 -5.53 -11.15 -16.05
CA GLY A 7 -6.75 -11.79 -15.52
C GLY A 7 -6.50 -13.14 -14.85
N PHE A 8 -5.57 -13.95 -15.38
CA PHE A 8 -5.14 -15.17 -14.72
C PHE A 8 -4.49 -14.88 -13.37
N GLU A 9 -3.56 -13.92 -13.32
CA GLU A 9 -2.86 -13.57 -12.08
C GLU A 9 -3.83 -13.02 -11.03
N LEU A 10 -4.75 -12.15 -11.45
CA LEU A 10 -5.78 -11.59 -10.59
C LEU A 10 -6.62 -12.70 -9.93
N LYS A 11 -7.15 -13.62 -10.73
CA LYS A 11 -7.96 -14.73 -10.21
C LYS A 11 -7.16 -15.64 -9.29
N TYR A 12 -5.93 -15.98 -9.68
CA TYR A 12 -5.06 -16.84 -8.90
C TYR A 12 -4.77 -16.25 -7.51
N GLN A 13 -4.36 -14.98 -7.47
CA GLN A 13 -3.93 -14.36 -6.21
C GLN A 13 -5.10 -13.97 -5.30
N LEU A 14 -6.25 -13.55 -5.85
CA LEU A 14 -7.44 -13.22 -5.05
C LEU A 14 -7.97 -14.41 -4.24
N THR A 15 -7.80 -15.63 -4.75
CA THR A 15 -8.18 -16.85 -4.03
C THR A 15 -7.10 -17.37 -3.09
N SER A 16 -5.93 -16.72 -3.04
CA SER A 16 -4.82 -17.18 -2.21
C SER A 16 -5.09 -16.92 -0.71
N PRO A 17 -4.69 -17.84 0.19
CA PRO A 17 -4.77 -17.60 1.63
C PRO A 17 -4.02 -16.34 2.07
N ALA A 18 -2.92 -16.01 1.37
CA ALA A 18 -2.14 -14.80 1.63
C ALA A 18 -2.96 -13.53 1.38
N PHE A 19 -3.76 -13.49 0.31
CA PHE A 19 -4.66 -12.36 0.03
C PHE A 19 -5.68 -12.20 1.15
N ILE A 20 -6.34 -13.28 1.55
CA ILE A 20 -7.35 -13.25 2.63
C ILE A 20 -6.70 -12.76 3.94
N ALA A 21 -5.54 -13.30 4.31
CA ALA A 21 -4.84 -12.93 5.53
C ALA A 21 -4.39 -11.45 5.51
N ILE A 22 -3.76 -10.99 4.44
CA ILE A 22 -3.32 -9.61 4.29
C ILE A 22 -4.53 -8.66 4.31
N PHE A 23 -5.56 -8.96 3.52
CA PHE A 23 -6.78 -8.17 3.49
C PHE A 23 -7.41 -8.07 4.88
N ALA A 24 -7.56 -9.21 5.59
CA ALA A 24 -8.13 -9.24 6.92
C ALA A 24 -7.30 -8.46 7.95
N ILE A 25 -5.96 -8.60 7.94
CA ILE A 25 -5.09 -7.89 8.89
C ILE A 25 -5.19 -6.37 8.69
N PHE A 26 -5.02 -5.89 7.46
CA PHE A 26 -5.09 -4.45 7.18
C PHE A 26 -6.50 -3.90 7.39
N PHE A 27 -7.54 -4.67 7.03
CA PHE A 27 -8.92 -4.34 7.33
C PHE A 27 -9.16 -4.19 8.83
N LEU A 28 -8.75 -5.17 9.64
CA LEU A 28 -8.96 -5.18 11.09
C LEU A 28 -8.18 -4.09 11.80
N LEU A 29 -6.97 -3.76 11.34
CA LEU A 29 -6.20 -2.64 11.86
C LEU A 29 -6.87 -1.30 11.57
N ALA A 30 -7.31 -1.07 10.33
CA ALA A 30 -7.99 0.16 9.94
C ALA A 30 -9.38 0.29 10.60
N PHE A 31 -10.09 -0.83 10.72
CA PHE A 31 -11.35 -0.95 11.45
C PHE A 31 -11.16 -0.65 12.93
N GLY A 32 -10.20 -1.30 13.58
CA GLY A 32 -9.89 -1.10 14.99
C GLY A 32 -9.52 0.35 15.29
N ASN A 33 -8.77 1.00 14.40
CA ASN A 33 -8.45 2.42 14.53
C ASN A 33 -9.67 3.34 14.53
N SER A 34 -10.70 2.98 13.79
CA SER A 34 -11.87 3.85 13.61
C SER A 34 -13.03 3.49 14.54
N ALA A 35 -13.08 2.23 14.98
CA ALA A 35 -14.13 1.70 15.82
C ALA A 35 -13.74 1.61 17.31
N SER A 36 -12.48 1.82 17.69
CA SER A 36 -12.03 1.67 19.07
C SER A 36 -10.92 2.64 19.46
N ASP A 37 -10.89 3.04 20.73
CA ASP A 37 -9.82 3.89 21.28
C ASP A 37 -8.53 3.12 21.61
N PHE A 38 -8.55 1.79 21.49
CA PHE A 38 -7.40 0.93 21.80
C PHE A 38 -6.35 0.93 20.71
N VAL A 39 -6.75 1.18 19.46
CA VAL A 39 -5.87 1.19 18.30
C VAL A 39 -5.82 2.62 17.80
N GLN A 40 -4.64 3.24 17.84
CA GLN A 40 -4.45 4.61 17.37
C GLN A 40 -3.32 4.69 16.34
N ILE A 41 -3.68 5.14 15.16
CA ILE A 41 -2.82 5.24 13.98
C ILE A 41 -2.97 6.66 13.42
N GLY A 42 -1.93 7.47 13.61
CA GLY A 42 -1.82 8.80 13.00
C GLY A 42 -2.54 9.92 13.75
N SER A 43 -3.88 9.91 13.85
CA SER A 43 -4.64 11.07 14.34
C SER A 43 -4.76 11.12 15.86
N SER A 44 -4.67 12.33 16.42
CA SER A 44 -4.98 12.64 17.82
C SER A 44 -6.50 12.69 18.05
N SER A 45 -6.92 12.49 19.29
CA SER A 45 -8.34 12.46 19.73
C SER A 45 -9.10 13.78 19.61
N THR A 46 -8.50 14.82 19.03
CA THR A 46 -9.08 16.18 18.92
C THR A 46 -9.74 16.43 17.57
N VAL A 47 -9.64 15.48 16.63
CA VAL A 47 -10.19 15.63 15.26
C VAL A 47 -11.12 14.46 14.96
N ASN A 48 -12.19 14.71 14.23
CA ASN A 48 -13.12 13.68 13.78
C ASN A 48 -12.40 12.50 13.12
N VAL A 49 -12.78 11.29 13.50
CA VAL A 49 -12.15 10.02 13.08
C VAL A 49 -12.27 9.83 11.56
N ASN A 50 -13.35 10.33 10.96
CA ASN A 50 -13.62 10.27 9.52
C ASN A 50 -13.25 11.57 8.76
N SER A 51 -12.43 12.44 9.37
CA SER A 51 -11.95 13.63 8.69
C SER A 51 -11.03 13.28 7.50
N PRO A 52 -10.98 14.12 6.45
CA PRO A 52 -10.09 13.89 5.31
C PRO A 52 -8.63 13.75 5.71
N ASN A 53 -8.20 14.51 6.73
CA ASN A 53 -6.84 14.49 7.23
C ASN A 53 -6.53 13.18 7.97
N ALA A 54 -7.42 12.73 8.87
CA ALA A 54 -7.24 11.46 9.57
C ALA A 54 -7.20 10.27 8.61
N ILE A 55 -8.11 10.25 7.62
CA ILE A 55 -8.15 9.19 6.59
C ILE A 55 -6.89 9.22 5.71
N THR A 56 -6.37 10.40 5.38
CA THR A 56 -5.13 10.50 4.59
C THR A 56 -3.92 10.01 5.40
N LEU A 57 -3.83 10.37 6.68
CA LEU A 57 -2.75 9.91 7.56
C LEU A 57 -2.78 8.39 7.78
N ILE A 58 -3.95 7.79 8.03
CA ILE A 58 -4.03 6.33 8.19
C ILE A 58 -3.61 5.63 6.89
N ILE A 59 -4.05 6.12 5.72
CA ILE A 59 -3.64 5.55 4.43
C ILE A 59 -2.12 5.67 4.25
N LEU A 60 -1.56 6.86 4.47
CA LEU A 60 -0.13 7.11 4.32
C LEU A 60 0.71 6.23 5.26
N ILE A 61 0.39 6.18 6.56
CA ILE A 61 1.09 5.32 7.52
C ILE A 61 0.97 3.85 7.11
N MET A 62 -0.23 3.42 6.69
CA MET A 62 -0.44 2.06 6.22
C MET A 62 0.29 1.75 4.90
N THR A 63 0.70 2.73 4.09
CA THR A 63 1.54 2.45 2.91
C THR A 63 2.94 1.95 3.28
N VAL A 64 3.49 2.39 4.43
CA VAL A 64 4.79 1.93 4.93
C VAL A 64 4.72 0.45 5.29
N PHE A 65 3.73 0.06 6.10
CA PHE A 65 3.50 -1.35 6.43
C PHE A 65 3.01 -2.15 5.21
N GLY A 66 2.25 -1.49 4.34
CA GLY A 66 1.68 -2.01 3.10
C GLY A 66 2.72 -2.36 2.04
N MET A 67 3.99 -1.98 2.21
CA MET A 67 5.09 -2.41 1.34
C MET A 67 5.21 -3.94 1.22
N ILE A 68 4.71 -4.70 2.20
CA ILE A 68 4.69 -6.16 2.13
C ILE A 68 3.75 -6.67 1.02
N ILE A 69 2.68 -5.93 0.73
CA ILE A 69 1.65 -6.32 -0.25
C ILE A 69 2.24 -6.46 -1.67
N PRO A 70 2.90 -5.43 -2.26
CA PRO A 70 3.53 -5.58 -3.56
C PRO A 70 4.64 -6.63 -3.53
N THR A 71 5.39 -6.75 -2.43
CA THR A 71 6.44 -7.77 -2.27
C THR A 71 5.89 -9.19 -2.43
N VAL A 72 4.70 -9.46 -1.87
CA VAL A 72 4.06 -10.77 -1.95
C VAL A 72 3.40 -11.00 -3.31
N PHE A 73 2.69 -10.01 -3.86
CA PHE A 73 1.82 -10.22 -5.03
C PHE A 73 2.49 -9.90 -6.37
N LEU A 74 3.27 -8.82 -6.47
CA LEU A 74 3.92 -8.45 -7.74
C LEU A 74 5.09 -9.37 -8.07
N VAL A 75 5.82 -9.82 -7.05
CA VAL A 75 7.08 -10.56 -7.25
C VAL A 75 6.85 -12.07 -7.38
N SER A 76 5.87 -12.62 -6.64
CA SER A 76 5.58 -14.06 -6.63
C SER A 76 5.31 -14.60 -8.03
N GLY A 77 4.62 -13.84 -8.87
CA GLY A 77 4.36 -14.20 -10.25
C GLY A 77 5.65 -14.44 -11.04
N VAL A 78 6.61 -13.52 -10.99
CA VAL A 78 7.84 -13.60 -11.78
C VAL A 78 8.75 -14.72 -11.26
N ILE A 79 8.97 -14.75 -9.95
CA ILE A 79 9.86 -15.75 -9.33
C ILE A 79 9.30 -17.17 -9.50
N ARG A 80 7.97 -17.35 -9.42
CA ARG A 80 7.34 -18.65 -9.66
C ARG A 80 7.59 -19.16 -11.07
N ASP A 81 7.49 -18.30 -12.09
CA ASP A 81 7.63 -18.73 -13.48
C ASP A 81 9.06 -19.14 -13.81
N PHE A 82 10.05 -18.47 -13.21
CA PHE A 82 11.45 -18.90 -13.28
C PHE A 82 11.71 -20.17 -12.47
N GLY A 83 11.17 -20.27 -11.25
CA GLY A 83 11.37 -21.43 -10.37
C GLY A 83 10.74 -22.72 -10.89
N LEU A 84 9.60 -22.63 -11.60
CA LEU A 84 8.93 -23.77 -12.22
C LEU A 84 9.38 -24.03 -13.67
N ASN A 85 10.36 -23.27 -14.19
CA ASN A 85 10.79 -23.31 -15.59
C ASN A 85 9.67 -23.11 -16.62
N THR A 86 8.55 -22.50 -16.24
CA THR A 86 7.43 -22.21 -17.13
C THR A 86 7.69 -20.96 -17.98
N ALA A 87 8.61 -20.09 -17.56
CA ALA A 87 9.01 -18.90 -18.31
C ALA A 87 9.38 -19.22 -19.77
N GLY A 88 10.16 -20.28 -20.01
CA GLY A 88 10.56 -20.71 -21.36
C GLY A 88 9.40 -21.14 -22.25
N MET A 89 8.30 -21.66 -21.67
CA MET A 89 7.11 -22.06 -22.42
C MET A 89 6.30 -20.87 -22.94
N PHE A 90 6.36 -19.73 -22.27
CA PHE A 90 5.72 -18.52 -22.77
C PHE A 90 6.45 -17.99 -24.01
N PHE A 91 7.78 -18.03 -24.02
CA PHE A 91 8.59 -17.54 -25.14
C PHE A 91 8.62 -18.46 -26.37
N THR A 92 8.16 -19.72 -26.25
CA THR A 92 7.93 -20.60 -27.40
C THR A 92 6.56 -20.42 -28.04
N THR A 93 5.69 -19.58 -27.46
CA THR A 93 4.40 -19.18 -28.03
C THR A 93 4.48 -17.77 -28.65
N GLN A 94 3.41 -17.28 -29.28
CA GLN A 94 3.33 -15.92 -29.85
C GLN A 94 3.33 -14.78 -28.80
N VAL A 95 3.67 -15.06 -27.53
CA VAL A 95 3.71 -14.07 -26.47
C VAL A 95 5.03 -13.31 -26.54
N LYS A 96 4.94 -12.00 -26.75
CA LYS A 96 6.11 -11.11 -26.74
C LYS A 96 6.54 -10.83 -25.29
N GLU A 97 7.82 -10.56 -25.08
CA GLU A 97 8.39 -10.28 -23.75
C GLU A 97 7.70 -9.09 -23.03
N HIS A 98 7.44 -8.01 -23.76
CA HIS A 98 6.73 -6.85 -23.21
C HIS A 98 5.31 -7.20 -22.73
N ASP A 99 4.57 -8.03 -23.49
CA ASP A 99 3.21 -8.46 -23.13
C ASP A 99 3.22 -9.30 -21.85
N TYR A 100 4.26 -10.11 -21.67
CA TYR A 100 4.47 -10.93 -20.47
C TYR A 100 4.76 -10.06 -19.24
N LEU A 101 5.75 -9.17 -19.32
CA LEU A 101 6.15 -8.32 -18.20
C LEU A 101 5.02 -7.38 -17.77
N ILE A 102 4.39 -6.68 -18.72
CA ILE A 102 3.30 -5.75 -18.43
C ILE A 102 2.08 -6.51 -17.90
N GLY A 103 1.75 -7.67 -18.47
CA GLY A 103 0.64 -8.50 -17.99
C GLY A 103 0.82 -8.97 -16.56
N ARG A 104 2.03 -9.44 -16.20
CA ARG A 104 2.34 -9.90 -14.85
C ARG A 104 2.33 -8.76 -13.84
N PHE A 105 2.93 -7.62 -14.21
CA PHE A 105 2.93 -6.43 -13.38
C PHE A 105 1.51 -5.90 -13.15
N LEU A 106 0.71 -5.68 -14.20
CA LEU A 106 -0.65 -5.16 -14.07
C LEU A 106 -1.54 -6.10 -13.25
N GLY A 107 -1.44 -7.41 -13.46
CA GLY A 107 -2.19 -8.39 -12.66
C GLY A 107 -1.84 -8.32 -11.17
N GLY A 108 -0.55 -8.37 -10.83
CA GLY A 108 -0.09 -8.28 -9.44
C GLY A 108 -0.36 -6.91 -8.81
N TYR A 109 -0.28 -5.83 -9.59
CA TYR A 109 -0.57 -4.47 -9.12
C TYR A 109 -2.07 -4.30 -8.80
N LEU A 110 -2.97 -4.82 -9.65
CA LEU A 110 -4.41 -4.80 -9.37
C LEU A 110 -4.75 -5.57 -8.09
N VAL A 111 -4.12 -6.73 -7.86
CA VAL A 111 -4.30 -7.49 -6.61
C VAL A 111 -3.77 -6.70 -5.42
N THR A 112 -2.62 -6.03 -5.58
CA THR A 112 -2.03 -5.15 -4.56
C THR A 112 -2.98 -4.01 -4.19
N LEU A 113 -3.59 -3.35 -5.18
CA LEU A 113 -4.59 -2.31 -4.95
C LEU A 113 -5.84 -2.84 -4.25
N LEU A 114 -6.34 -4.02 -4.64
CA LEU A 114 -7.49 -4.64 -4.00
C LEU A 114 -7.20 -5.05 -2.55
N ALA A 115 -6.00 -5.57 -2.27
CA ALA A 115 -5.57 -5.88 -0.92
C ALA A 115 -5.43 -4.59 -0.09
N PHE A 116 -4.85 -3.53 -0.66
CA PHE A 116 -4.68 -2.24 0.01
C PHE A 116 -6.02 -1.50 0.21
N ALA A 117 -7.03 -1.75 -0.63
CA ALA A 117 -8.38 -1.20 -0.47
C ALA A 117 -9.08 -1.66 0.82
N SER A 118 -8.56 -2.71 1.48
CA SER A 118 -8.99 -3.11 2.82
C SER A 118 -8.92 -1.96 3.85
N ILE A 119 -7.98 -1.03 3.71
CA ILE A 119 -7.77 0.09 4.65
C ILE A 119 -8.93 1.08 4.59
N PRO A 120 -9.20 1.77 3.45
CA PRO A 120 -10.33 2.70 3.40
C PRO A 120 -11.67 2.01 3.68
N LEU A 121 -11.84 0.73 3.31
CA LEU A 121 -13.02 -0.05 3.66
C LEU A 121 -13.13 -0.30 5.17
N GLY A 122 -12.03 -0.70 5.82
CA GLY A 122 -11.98 -0.91 7.26
C GLY A 122 -12.27 0.39 8.03
N THR A 123 -11.70 1.51 7.59
CA THR A 123 -11.96 2.83 8.18
C THR A 123 -13.42 3.25 8.00
N ALA A 124 -13.99 3.09 6.80
CA ALA A 124 -15.38 3.46 6.54
C ALA A 124 -16.36 2.61 7.35
N ILE A 125 -16.15 1.30 7.41
CA ILE A 125 -17.00 0.38 8.19
C ILE A 125 -16.81 0.61 9.69
N GLY A 126 -15.58 0.85 10.15
CA GLY A 126 -15.29 1.12 11.56
C GLY A 126 -15.94 2.41 12.04
N ALA A 127 -15.87 3.48 11.26
CA ALA A 127 -16.54 4.75 11.57
C ALA A 127 -18.07 4.67 11.56
N ALA A 128 -18.66 3.67 10.90
CA ALA A 128 -20.10 3.47 10.85
C ALA A 128 -20.65 2.60 12.00
N MET A 129 -19.78 2.17 12.94
CA MET A 129 -20.19 1.27 14.00
C MET A 129 -21.00 1.99 15.10
N PRO A 130 -22.08 1.37 15.64
CA PRO A 130 -23.00 2.05 16.56
C PRO A 130 -22.42 2.50 17.91
N TRP A 131 -21.27 1.96 18.30
CA TRP A 131 -20.63 2.24 19.57
C TRP A 131 -19.59 3.37 19.48
N VAL A 132 -19.32 3.89 18.29
CA VAL A 132 -18.45 5.06 18.10
C VAL A 132 -19.23 6.30 18.48
N ASP A 133 -18.62 7.17 19.29
CA ASP A 133 -19.25 8.41 19.73
C ASP A 133 -19.60 9.31 18.52
N PRO A 134 -20.89 9.65 18.32
CA PRO A 134 -21.31 10.55 17.24
C PRO A 134 -20.64 11.93 17.28
N GLU A 135 -20.19 12.39 18.44
CA GLU A 135 -19.48 13.68 18.55
C GLU A 135 -18.10 13.64 17.87
N ASN A 136 -17.51 12.45 17.72
CA ASN A 136 -16.23 12.23 17.05
C ASN A 136 -16.38 11.92 15.54
N LEU A 137 -17.61 11.97 15.02
CA LEU A 137 -17.93 11.63 13.64
C LEU A 137 -18.44 12.85 12.87
N GLY A 138 -17.74 13.19 11.80
CA GLY A 138 -18.22 14.12 10.78
C GLY A 138 -19.18 13.47 9.78
N PRO A 139 -19.63 14.21 8.75
CA PRO A 139 -20.45 13.66 7.67
C PRO A 139 -19.70 12.56 6.88
N PHE A 140 -20.40 11.49 6.53
CA PHE A 140 -19.84 10.49 5.61
C PHE A 140 -19.73 11.05 4.20
N VAL A 141 -18.49 11.25 3.73
CA VAL A 141 -18.20 11.70 2.37
C VAL A 141 -17.28 10.69 1.70
N PHE A 142 -17.81 9.96 0.71
CA PHE A 142 -17.07 8.91 0.00
C PHE A 142 -15.73 9.40 -0.59
N GLN A 143 -15.68 10.66 -1.05
CA GLN A 143 -14.47 11.27 -1.61
C GLN A 143 -13.30 11.30 -0.61
N TYR A 144 -13.56 11.40 0.69
CA TYR A 144 -12.51 11.43 1.73
C TYR A 144 -11.77 10.10 1.84
N TYR A 145 -12.36 9.01 1.35
CA TYR A 145 -11.76 7.67 1.31
C TYR A 145 -11.13 7.37 -0.05
N ALA A 146 -11.88 7.67 -1.13
CA ALA A 146 -11.44 7.35 -2.49
C ALA A 146 -10.24 8.21 -2.94
N TYR A 147 -10.26 9.52 -2.63
CA TYR A 147 -9.21 10.43 -3.10
C TYR A 147 -7.82 10.07 -2.53
N PRO A 148 -7.63 9.92 -1.20
CA PRO A 148 -6.31 9.58 -0.68
C PRO A 148 -5.89 8.16 -1.05
N PHE A 149 -6.84 7.24 -1.25
CA PHE A 149 -6.54 5.90 -1.75
C PHE A 149 -5.90 5.93 -3.14
N PHE A 150 -6.47 6.67 -4.10
CA PHE A 150 -5.92 6.73 -5.45
C PHE A 150 -4.69 7.64 -5.57
N VAL A 151 -4.67 8.76 -4.84
CA VAL A 151 -3.58 9.75 -4.94
C VAL A 151 -2.35 9.30 -4.17
N PHE A 152 -2.49 8.83 -2.93
CA PHE A 152 -1.36 8.42 -2.11
C PHE A 152 -1.18 6.91 -2.11
N GLY A 153 -2.23 6.18 -1.74
CA GLY A 153 -2.16 4.71 -1.62
C GLY A 153 -1.70 4.01 -2.89
N ALA A 154 -2.40 4.26 -4.01
CA ALA A 154 -2.12 3.60 -5.27
C ALA A 154 -0.77 4.01 -5.85
N LEU A 155 -0.38 5.29 -5.76
CA LEU A 155 0.94 5.75 -6.21
C LEU A 155 2.06 5.15 -5.38
N ASN A 156 1.94 5.12 -4.05
CA ASN A 156 2.95 4.50 -3.19
C ASN A 156 3.08 3.00 -3.50
N MET A 157 1.96 2.29 -3.63
CA MET A 157 1.97 0.87 -4.04
C MET A 157 2.60 0.67 -5.44
N LEU A 158 2.44 1.65 -6.34
CA LEU A 158 3.05 1.60 -7.67
C LEU A 158 4.56 1.76 -7.60
N VAL A 159 5.04 2.79 -6.89
CA VAL A 159 6.48 3.08 -6.76
C VAL A 159 7.20 1.94 -6.07
N ILE A 160 6.70 1.49 -4.91
CA ILE A 160 7.29 0.35 -4.19
C ILE A 160 7.16 -0.92 -5.02
N GLY A 161 6.01 -1.13 -5.66
CA GLY A 161 5.77 -2.25 -6.56
C GLY A 161 6.78 -2.33 -7.71
N LEU A 162 7.09 -1.20 -8.35
CA LEU A 162 8.08 -1.13 -9.43
C LEU A 162 9.49 -1.46 -8.93
N ILE A 163 9.87 -0.99 -7.73
CA ILE A 163 11.17 -1.30 -7.13
C ILE A 163 11.27 -2.81 -6.86
N MET A 164 10.30 -3.37 -6.15
CA MET A 164 10.28 -4.80 -5.80
C MET A 164 10.21 -5.69 -7.04
N PHE A 165 9.38 -5.34 -8.02
CA PHE A 165 9.25 -6.08 -9.27
C PHE A 165 10.54 -6.05 -10.08
N THR A 166 11.21 -4.90 -10.16
CA THR A 166 12.52 -4.76 -10.82
C THR A 166 13.56 -5.66 -10.15
N VAL A 167 13.67 -5.62 -8.82
CA VAL A 167 14.60 -6.48 -8.07
C VAL A 167 14.28 -7.96 -8.28
N GLY A 168 13.01 -8.34 -8.17
CA GLY A 168 12.55 -9.71 -8.36
C GLY A 168 12.83 -10.23 -9.77
N ASN A 169 12.67 -9.39 -10.79
CA ASN A 169 12.94 -9.76 -12.19
C ASN A 169 14.43 -9.89 -12.50
N LEU A 170 15.27 -8.98 -11.96
CA LEU A 170 16.71 -8.99 -12.19
C LEU A 170 17.44 -10.09 -11.40
N THR A 171 17.09 -10.25 -10.13
CA THR A 171 17.78 -11.17 -9.22
C THR A 171 17.18 -12.57 -9.21
N ARG A 172 15.89 -12.70 -9.59
CA ARG A 172 15.12 -13.95 -9.53
C ARG A 172 15.15 -14.60 -8.15
N SER A 173 15.27 -13.79 -7.09
CA SER A 173 15.50 -14.24 -5.73
C SER A 173 14.50 -13.62 -4.75
N ASN A 174 13.81 -14.49 -4.00
CA ASN A 174 12.96 -14.06 -2.90
C ASN A 174 13.80 -13.37 -1.82
N ILE A 175 15.01 -13.86 -1.57
CA ILE A 175 15.92 -13.30 -0.56
C ILE A 175 16.25 -11.86 -0.93
N ALA A 176 16.67 -11.59 -2.17
CA ALA A 176 17.02 -10.24 -2.61
C ALA A 176 15.82 -9.29 -2.49
N THR A 177 14.62 -9.75 -2.86
CA THR A 177 13.40 -8.95 -2.77
C THR A 177 13.06 -8.60 -1.31
N TYR A 178 13.14 -9.58 -0.39
CA TYR A 178 12.92 -9.31 1.03
C TYR A 178 14.02 -8.44 1.66
N THR A 179 15.26 -8.56 1.20
CA THR A 179 16.34 -7.65 1.59
C THR A 179 16.06 -6.23 1.13
N THR A 180 15.55 -6.02 -0.09
CA THR A 180 15.13 -4.69 -0.57
C THR A 180 13.98 -4.14 0.26
N PHE A 181 12.97 -4.95 0.59
CA PHE A 181 11.90 -4.56 1.52
C PHE A 181 12.45 -4.08 2.87
N ALA A 182 13.32 -4.88 3.50
CA ALA A 182 13.94 -4.49 4.77
C ALA A 182 14.79 -3.23 4.63
N GLY A 183 15.55 -3.09 3.54
CA GLY A 183 16.37 -1.92 3.25
C GLY A 183 15.55 -0.64 3.09
N LEU A 184 14.43 -0.68 2.36
CA LEU A 184 13.51 0.46 2.21
C LEU A 184 12.86 0.81 3.55
N PHE A 185 12.49 -0.18 4.35
CA PHE A 185 11.94 0.04 5.68
C PHE A 185 12.95 0.72 6.62
N VAL A 186 14.20 0.25 6.64
CA VAL A 186 15.28 0.89 7.40
C VAL A 186 15.56 2.30 6.91
N LEU A 187 15.59 2.51 5.58
CA LEU A 187 15.78 3.84 4.99
C LEU A 187 14.68 4.81 5.43
N TYR A 188 13.43 4.37 5.45
CA TYR A 188 12.31 5.15 5.97
C TYR A 188 12.46 5.50 7.46
N LEU A 189 12.89 4.55 8.29
CA LEU A 189 13.11 4.79 9.72
C LEU A 189 14.24 5.80 9.95
N VAL A 190 15.34 5.69 9.21
CA VAL A 190 16.46 6.65 9.28
C VAL A 190 16.05 8.02 8.75
N GLY A 191 15.25 8.09 7.68
CA GLY A 191 14.70 9.36 7.20
C GLY A 191 13.88 10.07 8.28
N ASN A 192 13.04 9.33 9.01
CA ASN A 192 12.23 9.89 10.10
C ASN A 192 13.07 10.48 11.25
N THR A 193 14.24 9.92 11.56
CA THR A 193 15.09 10.51 12.61
C THR A 193 15.71 11.83 12.15
N LEU A 194 16.03 11.97 10.86
CA LEU A 194 16.59 13.19 10.29
C LEU A 194 15.57 14.34 10.19
N LEU A 195 14.27 14.04 10.06
CA LEU A 195 13.19 15.05 10.08
C LEU A 195 13.12 15.86 11.38
N SER A 196 13.70 15.36 12.47
CA SER A 196 13.80 16.09 13.74
C SER A 196 14.70 17.32 13.64
N GLN A 197 15.57 17.39 12.62
CA GLN A 197 16.47 18.50 12.36
C GLN A 197 15.90 19.40 11.27
N PRO A 198 15.64 20.70 11.56
CA PRO A 198 15.05 21.63 10.58
C PRO A 198 15.85 21.75 9.28
N GLU A 199 17.17 21.58 9.34
CA GLU A 199 18.09 21.71 8.19
C GLU A 199 17.89 20.61 7.13
N TRP A 200 17.47 19.41 7.56
CA TRP A 200 17.31 18.25 6.67
C TRP A 200 15.88 18.06 6.18
N ARG A 201 14.95 18.87 6.67
CA ARG A 201 13.50 18.68 6.49
C ARG A 201 13.08 18.69 5.02
N ASP A 202 13.50 19.70 4.26
CA ASP A 202 13.13 19.81 2.83
C ASP A 202 13.73 18.66 2.01
N ILE A 203 14.98 18.28 2.31
CA ILE A 203 15.68 17.20 1.61
C ILE A 203 14.99 15.86 1.88
N VAL A 204 14.64 15.59 3.14
CA VAL A 204 13.97 14.35 3.53
C VAL A 204 12.53 14.32 3.01
N ALA A 205 11.81 15.44 3.00
CA ALA A 205 10.47 15.53 2.44
C ALA A 205 10.43 15.20 0.93
N ILE A 206 11.42 15.65 0.16
CA ILE A 206 11.57 15.30 -1.27
C ILE A 206 12.01 13.84 -1.43
N GLY A 207 12.85 13.34 -0.51
CA GLY A 207 13.37 11.98 -0.54
C GLY A 207 12.40 10.90 -0.02
N ASP A 208 11.25 11.28 0.54
CA ASP A 208 10.28 10.35 1.12
C ASP A 208 9.43 9.66 0.03
N PRO A 209 9.66 8.36 -0.25
CA PRO A 209 8.93 7.64 -1.28
C PRO A 209 7.45 7.39 -0.90
N PHE A 210 7.05 7.65 0.34
CA PHE A 210 5.67 7.52 0.82
C PHE A 210 4.93 8.85 0.88
N GLY A 211 5.65 9.98 0.81
CA GLY A 211 5.07 11.32 0.89
C GLY A 211 4.45 11.67 2.25
N ILE A 212 4.72 10.89 3.31
CA ILE A 212 4.25 11.13 4.68
C ILE A 212 4.81 12.44 5.21
N SER A 213 6.11 12.63 5.01
CA SER A 213 6.87 13.78 5.50
C SER A 213 6.40 15.06 4.82
N ALA A 214 6.28 15.03 3.50
CA ALA A 214 5.77 16.15 2.71
C ALA A 214 4.33 16.50 3.09
N TYR A 215 3.46 15.50 3.26
CA TYR A 215 2.09 15.72 3.69
C TYR A 215 2.03 16.34 5.10
N GLY A 216 2.74 15.75 6.05
CA GLY A 216 2.80 16.24 7.43
C GLY A 216 3.31 17.68 7.54
N ASP A 217 4.26 18.06 6.68
CA ASP A 217 4.80 19.42 6.63
C ASP A 217 3.78 20.45 6.13
N VAL A 218 3.02 20.10 5.09
CA VAL A 218 1.97 20.97 4.53
C VAL A 218 0.79 21.11 5.48
N THR A 219 0.41 20.02 6.17
CA THR A 219 -0.75 20.02 7.08
C THR A 219 -0.44 20.47 8.50
N ARG A 220 0.84 20.72 8.84
CA ARG A 220 1.28 21.00 10.21
C ARG A 220 0.56 22.16 10.88
N TYR A 221 0.24 23.20 10.11
CA TYR A 221 -0.37 24.43 10.61
C TYR A 221 -1.88 24.49 10.33
N TRP A 222 -2.49 23.37 9.92
CA TRP A 222 -3.93 23.32 9.75
C TRP A 222 -4.61 23.33 11.11
N THR A 223 -5.65 24.15 11.23
CA THR A 223 -6.48 24.19 12.44
C THR A 223 -7.28 22.90 12.54
N PRO A 224 -7.37 22.27 13.73
CA PRO A 224 -8.34 21.20 13.98
C PRO A 224 -9.74 21.72 13.67
N ALA A 225 -10.51 20.95 12.89
CA ALA A 225 -11.91 21.22 12.61
C ALA A 225 -12.75 20.04 13.11
#